data_AF-A0A9E2P3J8-F1
#
_entry.id   AF-A0A9E2P3J8-F1
#
_cell.length_a   1.000
_cell.length_b   1.000
_cell.length_c   1.000
_cell.angle_alpha   90.00
_cell.angle_beta   90.00
_cell.angle_gamma   90.00
#
_symmetry.space_group_name_H-M   'P 1'
#
loop_
_entity.id
_entity.type
_entity.pdbx_description
1 polymer ?
#
loop_
_entity_poly.entity_id
_entity_poly.type
_entity_poly.pdbx_seq_one_letter_code
_entity_poly.pdbx_strand_id
1 'polypeptide(L)'
;MNCKDIKQMFFVYIDGELEAEKERIVVDHIASCEKCRVQLYEYKRSWEMLGTLEPIEPTPGYISRFWTALSYRLPWYEKILEGIRNLFLPRRVVYRVALALIVLIAVYVSVDKYTNVLRTRTLLVNMSEEEWEVVENYDLIANLDLLESLKGIENIKL
;
A
#
# COMPACT_ATOMS: atom_id res chain seq x y z
N MET A 1 -21.35 -29.41 -14.36
CA MET A 1 -20.13 -29.28 -13.54
C MET A 1 -19.39 -30.61 -13.52
N ASN A 2 -18.06 -30.62 -13.54
CA ASN A 2 -17.27 -31.86 -13.50
C ASN A 2 -17.09 -32.32 -12.04
N CYS A 3 -17.07 -33.64 -11.82
CA CYS A 3 -16.70 -34.28 -10.56
C CYS A 3 -15.41 -33.72 -9.94
N LYS A 4 -14.41 -33.35 -10.75
CA LYS A 4 -13.14 -32.79 -10.27
C LYS A 4 -13.35 -31.47 -9.51
N ASP A 5 -14.15 -30.58 -10.06
CA ASP A 5 -14.39 -29.24 -9.49
C ASP A 5 -15.20 -29.36 -8.21
N ILE A 6 -16.19 -30.26 -8.22
CA ILE A 6 -17.03 -30.55 -7.05
C ILE A 6 -16.22 -31.08 -5.88
N LYS A 7 -15.25 -31.97 -6.12
CA LYS A 7 -14.39 -32.52 -5.06
C LYS A 7 -13.52 -31.46 -4.38
N GLN A 8 -13.10 -30.43 -5.11
CA GLN A 8 -12.32 -29.33 -4.53
C GLN A 8 -13.16 -28.52 -3.52
N MET A 9 -14.49 -28.56 -3.65
CA MET A 9 -15.41 -27.84 -2.77
C MET A 9 -15.84 -28.65 -1.54
N PHE A 10 -15.48 -29.94 -1.45
CA PHE A 10 -15.97 -30.81 -0.37
C PHE A 10 -15.57 -30.38 1.03
N PHE A 11 -14.32 -29.97 1.25
CA PHE A 11 -13.86 -29.56 2.59
C PHE A 11 -14.62 -28.32 3.06
N VAL A 12 -14.66 -27.28 2.23
CA VAL A 12 -15.38 -26.03 2.50
C VAL A 12 -16.89 -26.28 2.67
N TYR A 13 -17.46 -27.22 1.92
CA TYR A 13 -18.85 -27.66 2.08
C TYR A 13 -19.09 -28.40 3.41
N ILE A 14 -18.17 -29.27 3.84
CA ILE A 14 -18.27 -29.99 5.13
C ILE A 14 -18.19 -29.02 6.29
N ASP A 15 -17.31 -28.01 6.20
CA ASP A 15 -17.14 -26.96 7.21
C ASP A 15 -18.32 -25.95 7.23
N GLY A 16 -19.20 -25.98 6.23
CA GLY A 16 -20.36 -25.10 6.12
C GLY A 16 -20.02 -23.66 5.70
N GLU A 17 -18.82 -23.44 5.14
CA GLU A 17 -18.31 -22.11 4.75
C GLU A 17 -18.50 -21.81 3.25
N LEU A 18 -19.22 -22.66 2.52
CA LEU A 18 -19.43 -22.48 1.09
C LEU A 18 -20.56 -21.46 0.83
N GLU A 19 -20.36 -20.55 -0.13
CA GLU A 19 -21.39 -19.60 -0.56
C GLU A 19 -22.64 -20.33 -1.07
N ALA A 20 -23.83 -19.79 -0.79
CA ALA A 20 -25.11 -20.45 -1.08
C ALA A 20 -25.31 -20.87 -2.55
N GLU A 21 -24.75 -20.11 -3.50
CA GLU A 21 -24.79 -20.48 -4.93
C GLU A 21 -23.98 -21.75 -5.20
N LYS A 22 -22.75 -21.81 -4.68
CA LYS A 22 -21.86 -22.97 -4.84
C LYS A 22 -22.38 -24.19 -4.08
N GLU A 23 -23.02 -23.97 -2.92
CA GLU A 23 -23.67 -25.04 -2.15
C GLU A 23 -24.75 -25.73 -2.97
N ARG A 24 -25.65 -24.98 -3.62
CA ARG A 24 -26.67 -25.54 -4.51
C ARG A 24 -26.05 -26.38 -5.62
N ILE A 25 -24.97 -25.88 -6.24
CA ILE A 25 -24.30 -26.60 -7.31
C ILE A 25 -23.73 -27.95 -6.81
N VAL A 26 -23.16 -27.99 -5.60
CA VAL A 26 -22.68 -29.22 -4.98
C VAL A 26 -23.85 -30.18 -4.72
N VAL A 27 -24.95 -29.69 -4.14
CA VAL A 27 -26.16 -30.47 -3.83
C VAL A 27 -26.77 -31.08 -5.10
N ASP A 28 -26.93 -30.29 -6.16
CA ASP A 28 -27.45 -30.75 -7.45
C ASP A 28 -26.55 -31.82 -8.08
N HIS A 29 -25.23 -31.67 -7.94
CA HIS A 29 -24.28 -32.64 -8.46
C HIS A 29 -24.30 -33.97 -7.69
N ILE A 30 -24.33 -33.94 -6.36
CA ILE A 30 -24.36 -35.19 -5.56
C ILE A 30 -25.71 -35.91 -5.68
N ALA A 31 -26.79 -35.19 -5.99
CA ALA A 31 -28.08 -35.80 -6.30
C ALA A 31 -28.03 -36.61 -7.61
N SER A 32 -27.25 -36.15 -8.60
CA SER A 32 -27.13 -36.77 -9.92
C SER A 32 -25.92 -37.70 -10.10
N CYS A 33 -24.88 -37.58 -9.24
CA CYS A 33 -23.64 -38.33 -9.34
C CYS A 33 -23.37 -39.18 -8.09
N GLU A 34 -23.60 -40.48 -8.22
CA GLU A 34 -23.35 -41.46 -7.15
C GLU A 34 -21.89 -41.50 -6.68
N LYS A 35 -20.93 -41.38 -7.59
CA LYS A 35 -19.49 -41.40 -7.26
C LYS A 35 -19.12 -40.25 -6.30
N CYS A 36 -19.63 -39.05 -6.57
CA CYS A 36 -19.37 -37.88 -5.74
C CYS A 36 -20.12 -37.97 -4.41
N ARG A 37 -21.34 -38.52 -4.40
CA ARG A 37 -22.11 -38.79 -3.17
C ARG A 37 -21.37 -39.74 -2.22
N VAL A 38 -20.87 -40.86 -2.73
CA VAL A 38 -20.10 -41.84 -1.94
C VAL A 38 -18.81 -41.21 -1.39
N GLN A 39 -18.09 -40.46 -2.22
CA GLN A 39 -16.84 -39.81 -1.78
C GLN A 39 -17.08 -38.77 -0.69
N LEU A 40 -18.11 -37.95 -0.83
CA LEU A 40 -18.49 -36.97 0.20
C LEU A 40 -18.84 -37.66 1.52
N TYR A 41 -19.53 -38.81 1.47
CA TYR A 41 -19.84 -39.61 2.65
C TYR A 41 -18.56 -40.13 3.34
N GLU A 42 -17.60 -40.69 2.59
CA GLU A 42 -16.33 -41.16 3.15
C GLU A 42 -15.50 -40.02 3.79
N TYR A 43 -15.51 -38.83 3.18
CA TYR A 43 -14.86 -37.65 3.77
C TYR A 43 -15.52 -37.20 5.06
N LYS A 44 -16.86 -37.11 5.10
CA LYS A 44 -17.59 -36.78 6.32
C LYS A 44 -17.33 -37.78 7.43
N ARG A 45 -17.35 -39.08 7.11
CA ARG A 45 -17.06 -40.15 8.08
C ARG A 45 -15.65 -40.03 8.65
N SER A 46 -14.66 -39.73 7.80
CA SER A 46 -13.28 -39.49 8.24
C SER A 46 -13.18 -38.28 9.17
N TRP A 47 -13.94 -37.22 8.87
CA TRP A 47 -13.98 -36.00 9.69
C TRP A 47 -14.65 -36.22 11.05
N GLU A 48 -15.76 -36.93 11.09
CA GLU A 48 -16.47 -37.29 12.33
C GLU A 48 -15.58 -38.11 13.28
N MET A 49 -14.75 -39.01 12.74
CA MET A 49 -13.77 -39.75 13.55
C MET A 49 -12.71 -38.86 14.21
N LEU A 50 -12.40 -37.69 13.62
CA LEU A 50 -11.51 -36.70 14.23
C LEU A 50 -12.27 -35.83 15.25
N GLY A 51 -13.54 -35.54 15.00
CA GLY A 51 -14.39 -34.74 15.89
C GLY A 51 -14.68 -35.37 17.26
N THR A 52 -14.37 -36.65 17.46
CA THR A 52 -14.51 -37.33 18.76
C THR A 52 -13.36 -37.04 19.74
N LEU A 53 -12.38 -36.23 19.35
CA LEU A 53 -11.31 -35.80 20.24
C LEU A 53 -11.88 -34.93 21.37
N GLU A 54 -11.56 -35.30 22.60
CA GLU A 54 -11.95 -34.54 23.77
C GLU A 54 -11.34 -33.12 23.69
N PRO A 55 -12.13 -32.06 23.89
CA PRO A 55 -11.62 -30.69 23.82
C PRO A 55 -10.55 -30.50 24.91
N ILE A 56 -9.33 -30.22 24.49
CA ILE A 56 -8.21 -29.95 25.40
C ILE A 56 -8.39 -28.53 25.94
N GLU A 57 -8.64 -28.42 27.25
CA GLU A 57 -8.64 -27.11 27.90
C GLU A 57 -7.23 -26.52 27.92
N PRO A 58 -7.05 -25.26 27.50
CA PRO A 58 -5.76 -24.60 27.57
C PRO A 58 -5.33 -24.42 29.03
N THR A 59 -4.01 -24.50 29.28
CA THR A 59 -3.46 -24.27 30.63
C THR A 59 -3.84 -22.88 31.16
N PRO A 60 -4.05 -22.72 32.48
CA PRO A 60 -4.34 -21.42 33.07
C PRO A 60 -3.29 -20.38 32.65
N GLY A 61 -3.75 -19.23 32.15
CA GLY A 61 -2.88 -18.15 31.67
C GLY A 61 -2.38 -18.29 30.23
N TYR A 62 -2.71 -19.36 29.50
CA TYR A 62 -2.38 -19.52 28.08
C TYR A 62 -2.86 -18.34 27.23
N ILE A 63 -4.12 -17.92 27.40
CA ILE A 63 -4.71 -16.80 26.64
C ILE A 63 -3.92 -15.51 26.87
N SER A 64 -3.54 -15.22 28.11
CA SER A 64 -2.73 -14.03 28.45
C SER A 64 -1.34 -14.07 27.78
N ARG A 65 -0.66 -15.23 27.84
CA ARG A 65 0.64 -15.42 27.18
C ARG A 65 0.54 -15.34 25.67
N PHE A 66 -0.54 -15.86 25.09
CA PHE A 66 -0.83 -15.79 23.65
C PHE A 66 -0.95 -14.33 23.19
N TRP A 67 -1.81 -13.55 23.84
CA TRP A 67 -1.99 -12.13 23.50
C TRP A 67 -0.73 -11.31 23.73
N THR A 68 0.03 -11.62 24.79
CA THR A 68 1.33 -11.00 25.06
C THR A 68 2.30 -11.27 23.92
N ALA A 69 2.45 -12.54 23.50
CA ALA A 69 3.32 -12.92 22.39
C ALA A 69 2.88 -12.31 21.05
N LEU A 70 1.58 -12.23 20.81
CA LEU A 70 1.03 -11.60 19.61
C LEU A 70 1.29 -10.09 19.58
N SER A 71 1.23 -9.42 20.73
CA SER A 71 1.48 -7.97 20.84
C SER A 71 2.91 -7.56 20.50
N TYR A 72 3.88 -8.48 20.51
CA TYR A 72 5.25 -8.24 20.05
C TYR A 72 5.38 -8.29 18.52
N ARG A 73 4.41 -8.88 17.82
CA ARG A 73 4.40 -8.96 16.35
C ARG A 73 3.57 -7.87 15.69
N LEU A 74 2.73 -7.16 16.46
CA LEU A 74 2.00 -6.02 15.95
C LEU A 74 2.97 -4.84 15.79
N PRO A 75 2.97 -4.17 14.63
CA PRO A 75 3.88 -3.07 14.38
C PRO A 75 3.59 -1.91 15.34
N TRP A 76 4.65 -1.24 15.78
CA TRP A 76 4.63 -0.20 16.82
C TRP A 76 3.64 0.95 16.58
N TYR A 77 3.15 1.14 15.35
CA TYR A 77 2.19 2.18 15.00
C TYR A 77 0.77 1.96 15.55
N GLU A 78 0.34 0.70 15.79
CA GLU A 78 -1.01 0.45 16.33
C GLU A 78 -1.13 0.92 17.78
N LYS A 79 -0.07 0.77 18.60
CA LYS A 79 -0.01 1.31 19.96
C LYS A 79 -0.07 2.84 19.99
N ILE A 80 0.46 3.49 18.96
CA ILE A 80 0.40 4.96 18.82
C ILE A 80 -1.00 5.41 18.43
N LEU A 81 -1.67 4.70 17.52
CA LEU A 81 -3.06 5.00 17.13
C LEU A 81 -4.02 4.84 18.31
N GLU A 82 -3.86 3.81 19.14
CA GLU A 82 -4.64 3.67 20.38
C GLU A 82 -4.31 4.77 21.40
N GLY A 83 -3.03 5.14 21.54
CA GLY A 83 -2.60 6.25 22.39
C GLY A 83 -3.20 7.59 21.98
N ILE A 84 -3.26 7.88 20.67
CA ILE A 84 -3.89 9.09 20.13
C ILE A 84 -5.42 9.03 20.28
N ARG A 85 -6.04 7.86 20.10
CA ARG A 85 -7.49 7.67 20.23
C ARG A 85 -7.98 7.81 21.68
N ASN A 86 -7.22 7.31 22.64
CA ASN A 86 -7.52 7.40 24.07
C ASN A 86 -7.05 8.73 24.69
N LEU A 87 -6.27 9.53 23.96
CA LEU A 87 -6.06 10.92 24.28
C LEU A 87 -7.40 11.64 24.04
N PHE A 88 -8.18 11.80 25.12
CA PHE A 88 -9.39 12.62 25.20
C PHE A 88 -9.03 14.11 24.97
N LEU A 89 -8.49 14.46 23.81
CA LEU A 89 -8.36 15.86 23.45
C LEU A 89 -9.77 16.37 23.15
N PRO A 90 -10.24 17.40 23.87
CA PRO A 90 -11.47 18.04 23.48
C PRO A 90 -11.31 18.56 22.06
N ARG A 91 -12.35 18.40 21.24
CA ARG A 91 -12.37 18.76 19.80
C ARG A 91 -11.79 20.16 19.53
N ARG A 92 -11.90 21.09 20.49
CA ARG A 92 -11.34 22.45 20.46
C ARG A 92 -9.80 22.49 20.44
N VAL A 93 -9.10 21.59 21.14
CA VAL A 93 -7.62 21.55 21.17
C VAL A 93 -7.08 20.97 19.88
N VAL A 94 -7.76 19.96 19.30
CA VAL A 94 -7.40 19.38 18.00
C VAL A 94 -7.40 20.45 16.90
N TYR A 95 -8.43 21.29 16.83
CA TYR A 95 -8.48 22.38 15.85
C TYR A 95 -7.38 23.43 16.06
N ARG A 96 -7.02 23.75 17.31
CA ARG A 96 -5.94 24.71 17.62
C ARG A 96 -4.58 24.18 17.19
N VAL A 97 -4.28 22.91 17.46
CA VAL A 97 -3.03 22.27 17.04
C VAL A 97 -2.96 22.16 15.53
N ALA A 98 -4.04 21.76 14.87
CA ALA A 98 -4.10 21.70 13.42
C ALA A 98 -3.87 23.07 12.76
N LEU A 99 -4.52 24.13 13.27
CA LEU A 99 -4.32 25.49 12.78
C LEU A 99 -2.86 25.94 12.97
N ALA A 100 -2.27 25.69 14.14
CA ALA A 100 -0.89 26.05 14.43
C ALA A 100 0.09 25.34 13.46
N LEU A 101 -0.12 24.06 13.19
CA LEU A 101 0.69 23.31 12.22
C LEU A 101 0.54 23.84 10.81
N ILE A 102 -0.69 24.15 10.37
CA ILE A 102 -0.93 24.75 9.04
C ILE A 102 -0.22 26.09 8.92
N VAL A 103 -0.30 26.95 9.95
CA VAL A 103 0.40 28.24 9.96
C VAL A 103 1.92 28.05 9.93
N LEU A 104 2.47 27.12 10.71
CA LEU A 104 3.90 26.82 10.71
C LEU A 104 4.38 26.33 9.34
N ILE A 105 3.62 25.44 8.69
CA ILE A 105 3.93 24.94 7.34
C ILE A 105 3.85 26.09 6.33
N ALA A 106 2.81 26.93 6.41
CA ALA A 106 2.67 28.08 5.51
C ALA A 106 3.81 29.10 5.69
N VAL A 107 4.23 29.36 6.93
CA VAL A 107 5.39 30.22 7.23
C VAL A 107 6.66 29.58 6.71
N TYR A 108 6.88 28.29 6.94
CA TYR A 108 8.05 27.57 6.43
C TYR A 108 8.16 27.66 4.91
N VAL A 109 7.07 27.37 4.18
CA VAL A 109 7.02 27.48 2.72
C VAL A 109 7.23 28.92 2.25
N SER A 110 6.68 29.89 2.96
CA SER A 110 6.84 31.31 2.62
C SER A 110 8.29 31.78 2.81
N VAL A 111 8.94 31.35 3.89
CA VAL A 111 10.36 31.64 4.16
C VAL A 111 11.25 30.97 3.13
N ASP A 112 11.02 29.70 2.81
CA ASP A 112 11.79 28.98 1.79
C ASP A 112 11.67 29.65 0.40
N LYS A 113 10.45 30.01 -0.02
CA LYS A 113 10.27 30.78 -1.26
C LYS A 113 10.97 32.13 -1.23
N TYR A 114 10.88 32.85 -0.11
CA TYR A 114 11.48 34.17 0.04
C TYR A 114 13.01 34.11 -0.01
N THR A 115 13.63 33.16 0.69
CA THR A 115 15.09 32.97 0.68
C THR A 115 15.58 32.50 -0.68
N ASN A 116 14.84 31.62 -1.36
CA ASN A 116 15.20 31.16 -2.71
C ASN A 116 15.15 32.31 -3.73
N VAL A 117 14.12 33.15 -3.71
CA VAL A 117 14.03 34.32 -4.61
C VAL A 117 15.14 35.34 -4.33
N LEU A 118 15.45 35.61 -3.06
CA LEU A 118 16.55 36.49 -2.69
C LEU A 118 17.91 35.91 -3.13
N ARG A 119 18.13 34.61 -2.93
CA ARG A 119 19.35 33.92 -3.34
C ARG A 119 19.56 34.01 -4.85
N THR A 120 18.52 33.80 -5.67
CA THR A 120 18.62 33.94 -7.14
C THR A 120 18.99 35.36 -7.55
N ARG A 121 18.42 36.40 -6.93
CA ARG A 121 18.77 37.79 -7.26
C ARG A 121 20.20 38.15 -6.87
N THR A 122 20.66 37.73 -5.69
CA THR A 122 22.04 37.98 -5.26
C THR A 122 23.04 37.28 -6.16
N LEU A 123 22.73 36.08 -6.62
CA LEU A 123 23.57 35.38 -7.61
C LEU A 123 23.64 36.17 -8.92
N LEU A 124 22.51 36.64 -9.47
CA LEU A 124 22.48 37.43 -10.70
C LEU A 124 23.22 38.78 -10.61
N VAL A 125 23.25 39.40 -9.43
CA VAL A 125 23.94 40.70 -9.21
C VAL A 125 25.44 40.53 -8.96
N ASN A 126 25.88 39.38 -8.46
CA ASN A 126 27.30 39.09 -8.21
C ASN A 126 27.98 38.34 -9.38
N MET A 127 27.26 38.06 -10.46
CA MET A 127 27.87 37.53 -11.68
C MET A 127 28.79 38.57 -12.32
N SER A 128 29.98 38.16 -12.76
CA SER A 128 30.93 39.06 -13.44
C SER A 128 30.41 39.46 -14.83
N GLU A 129 30.93 40.55 -15.42
CA GLU A 129 30.56 40.96 -16.79
C GLU A 129 30.79 39.85 -17.83
N GLU A 130 31.83 39.02 -17.64
CA GLU A 130 32.14 37.87 -18.51
C GLU A 130 31.06 36.77 -18.45
N GLU A 131 30.39 36.60 -17.30
CA GLU A 131 29.33 35.60 -17.12
C GLU A 131 28.00 36.05 -17.73
N TRP A 132 27.77 37.36 -17.86
CA TRP A 132 26.58 37.92 -18.53
C TRP A 132 26.57 37.65 -20.04
N GLU A 133 27.74 37.71 -20.68
CA GLU A 133 27.88 37.44 -22.12
C GLU A 133 27.55 35.99 -22.47
N VAL A 134 27.83 35.04 -21.56
CA VAL A 134 27.47 33.62 -21.72
C VAL A 134 25.96 33.39 -21.58
N VAL A 135 25.28 34.14 -20.70
CA VAL A 135 23.83 34.03 -20.51
C VAL A 135 23.07 34.67 -21.67
N GLU A 136 23.52 35.83 -22.17
CA GLU A 136 22.92 36.49 -23.34
C GLU A 136 23.07 35.63 -24.61
N ASN A 137 24.19 34.92 -24.73
CA ASN A 137 24.45 33.98 -25.83
C ASN A 137 24.05 32.53 -25.52
N TYR A 138 23.26 32.27 -24.46
CA TYR A 138 22.87 30.92 -24.09
C TYR A 138 22.11 30.20 -25.22
N ASP A 139 21.28 30.93 -25.97
CA ASP A 139 20.58 30.40 -27.15
C ASP A 139 21.52 30.04 -28.31
N LEU A 140 22.66 30.73 -28.45
CA LEU A 140 23.69 30.40 -29.43
C LEU A 140 24.46 29.13 -29.03
N ILE A 141 24.71 28.95 -27.73
CA ILE A 141 25.39 27.78 -27.18
C ILE A 141 24.47 26.55 -27.21
N ALA A 142 23.18 26.70 -26.88
CA ALA A 142 22.20 25.62 -26.92
C ALA A 142 21.95 25.09 -28.34
N ASN A 143 22.14 25.96 -29.34
CA ASN A 143 22.02 25.64 -30.76
C ASN A 143 23.38 25.48 -31.46
N LEU A 144 24.46 25.23 -30.72
CA LEU A 144 25.80 24.97 -31.30
C LEU A 144 25.78 23.86 -32.36
N ASP A 145 25.00 22.80 -32.11
CA ASP A 145 24.82 21.65 -33.01
C ASP A 145 24.18 22.08 -34.36
N LEU A 146 23.25 23.04 -34.33
CA LEU A 146 22.65 23.63 -35.53
C LEU A 146 23.66 24.51 -36.29
N LEU A 147 24.46 25.30 -35.58
CA LEU A 147 25.51 26.14 -36.19
C LEU A 147 26.62 25.29 -36.82
N GLU A 148 26.98 24.16 -36.23
CA GLU A 148 27.95 23.22 -36.76
C GLU A 148 27.42 22.52 -38.03
N SER A 149 26.14 22.16 -38.04
CA SER A 149 25.47 21.64 -39.24
C SER A 149 25.43 22.67 -40.38
N LEU A 150 25.23 23.95 -40.09
CA LEU A 150 25.22 25.03 -41.08
C LEU A 150 26.62 25.30 -41.68
N LYS A 151 27.68 25.26 -40.86
CA LYS A 151 29.07 25.33 -41.34
C LYS A 151 29.45 24.11 -42.19
N GLY A 152 28.92 22.94 -41.88
CA GLY A 152 29.08 21.73 -42.70
C GLY A 152 28.48 21.88 -44.11
N ILE A 153 27.42 22.68 -44.26
CA ILE A 153 26.75 22.92 -45.55
C ILE A 153 27.48 24.01 -46.36
N GLU A 154 28.14 24.97 -45.71
CA GLU A 154 28.92 26.02 -46.39
C GLU A 154 30.14 25.45 -47.14
N ASN A 155 30.73 24.36 -46.65
CA ASN A 155 31.82 23.63 -47.31
C ASN A 155 31.37 22.76 -48.52
N ILE A 156 30.08 22.76 -48.88
CA ILE A 156 29.53 21.99 -50.02
C ILE A 156 29.29 22.89 -51.25
N LYS A 157 29.58 24.20 -51.16
CA LYS A 157 29.58 25.12 -52.31
C LYS A 157 30.92 25.82 -52.50
N LEU A 158 31.92 25.05 -52.93
CA LEU A 158 32.89 25.39 -53.98
C LEU A 158 33.83 24.19 -54.23
#